data_AF-A0A431IBN4-F1
#
_entry.id   AF-A0A431IBN4-F1
#
_cell.length_a   1.000
_cell.length_b   1.000
_cell.length_c   1.000
_cell.angle_alpha   90.00
_cell.angle_beta   90.00
_cell.angle_gamma   90.00
#
_symmetry.space_group_name_H-M   'P 1'
#
loop_
_entity.id
_entity.type
_entity.pdbx_description
1 polymer ?
#
loop_
_entity_poly.entity_id
_entity_poly.type
_entity_poly.pdbx_seq_one_letter_code
_entity_poly.pdbx_strand_id
1 'polypeptide(L)'
;QCHVLNFQTDYKGEIKLAHKYSVRKIIDIYAKVVRDGDVLEIRVENGSQIVNFNPKVFNDGKIIGAFAVVKFVDGSLLYETMSKSEIDHTRVTFSKMPNGMAWKDSEGEMCRKTVLRRICKLIDLHFDSVEQEQAWNDGSDADLTKNEPVKPEIQNPFPTKAVEAVIVTEEEKLRKQLKDKDPTLQDWQIDALVREHKEANQ
;
A
#
# COMPACT_ATOMS: atom_id res chain seq x y z
N GLN A 1 -34.52 3.67 14.74
CA GLN A 1 -33.17 4.27 14.93
C GLN A 1 -32.23 3.49 14.01
N CYS A 2 -31.70 4.13 12.96
CA CYS A 2 -30.79 3.45 12.02
C CYS A 2 -29.41 3.38 12.67
N HIS A 3 -28.93 2.18 13.02
CA HIS A 3 -27.61 1.99 13.58
C HIS A 3 -26.60 1.89 12.43
N VAL A 4 -25.75 2.91 12.29
CA VAL A 4 -24.65 2.87 11.33
C VAL A 4 -23.54 1.99 11.91
N LEU A 5 -23.34 0.82 11.31
CA LEU A 5 -22.23 -0.08 11.64
C LEU A 5 -20.95 0.46 11.00
N ASN A 6 -19.97 0.80 11.82
CA ASN A 6 -18.66 1.24 11.35
C ASN A 6 -17.69 0.06 11.41
N PHE A 7 -17.33 -0.50 10.25
CA PHE A 7 -16.39 -1.60 10.15
C PHE A 7 -14.97 -1.08 10.40
N GLN A 8 -14.27 -1.69 11.36
CA GLN A 8 -12.85 -1.42 11.60
C GLN A 8 -12.09 -2.72 11.46
N THR A 9 -11.07 -2.71 10.62
CA THR A 9 -10.13 -3.82 10.49
C THR A 9 -9.42 -4.06 11.81
N ASP A 10 -9.22 -5.33 12.18
CA ASP A 10 -8.43 -5.69 13.34
C ASP A 10 -6.93 -5.65 12.99
N TYR A 11 -6.06 -5.44 13.97
CA TYR A 11 -4.60 -5.41 13.75
C TYR A 11 -4.09 -6.76 13.21
N LYS A 12 -4.75 -7.87 13.56
CA LYS A 12 -4.47 -9.19 12.99
C LYS A 12 -4.78 -9.25 11.49
N GLY A 13 -5.82 -8.53 11.06
CA GLY A 13 -6.16 -8.37 9.65
C GLY A 13 -5.10 -7.55 8.93
N GLU A 14 -4.70 -6.42 9.50
CA GLU A 14 -3.63 -5.56 8.96
C GLU A 14 -2.31 -6.34 8.81
N ILE A 15 -1.89 -7.11 9.82
CA ILE A 15 -0.70 -7.97 9.74
C ILE A 15 -0.83 -9.00 8.59
N LYS A 16 -1.97 -9.69 8.50
CA LYS A 16 -2.20 -10.68 7.44
C LYS A 16 -2.13 -10.05 6.05
N LEU A 17 -2.68 -8.86 5.90
CA LEU A 17 -2.64 -8.11 4.65
C LEU A 17 -1.22 -7.67 4.32
N ALA A 18 -0.46 -7.18 5.31
CA ALA A 18 0.95 -6.86 5.13
C ALA A 18 1.77 -8.08 4.70
N HIS A 19 1.57 -9.26 5.30
CA HIS A 19 2.25 -10.48 4.84
C HIS A 19 1.86 -10.92 3.43
N LYS A 20 0.63 -10.65 3.00
CA LYS A 20 0.12 -11.12 1.70
C LYS A 20 0.46 -10.18 0.55
N TYR A 21 0.31 -8.88 0.75
CA TYR A 21 0.37 -7.86 -0.31
C TYR A 21 1.58 -6.95 -0.22
N SER A 22 2.51 -7.19 0.71
CA SER A 22 3.75 -6.40 0.75
C SER A 22 4.58 -6.59 -0.52
N VAL A 23 5.09 -5.48 -1.05
CA VAL A 23 6.03 -5.49 -2.18
C VAL A 23 7.30 -6.27 -1.81
N ARG A 24 7.80 -6.03 -0.60
CA ARG A 24 8.93 -6.78 -0.02
C ARG A 24 8.41 -7.87 0.90
N LYS A 25 8.80 -9.12 0.62
CA LYS A 25 8.35 -10.26 1.40
C LYS A 25 8.77 -10.15 2.88
N ILE A 26 7.79 -10.23 3.76
CA ILE A 26 7.95 -10.11 5.21
C ILE A 26 8.13 -11.49 5.84
N ILE A 27 9.16 -11.65 6.69
CA ILE A 27 9.35 -12.80 7.57
C ILE A 27 8.45 -12.68 8.80
N ASP A 28 8.53 -11.54 9.49
CA ASP A 28 7.88 -11.36 10.78
C ASP A 28 7.59 -9.88 11.07
N ILE A 29 6.52 -9.62 11.81
CA ILE A 29 6.13 -8.31 12.31
C ILE A 29 5.83 -8.45 13.79
N TYR A 30 6.55 -7.72 14.63
CA TYR A 30 6.29 -7.74 16.07
C TYR A 30 6.40 -6.35 16.67
N ALA A 31 5.72 -6.18 17.80
CA ALA A 31 5.80 -4.99 18.63
C ALA A 31 6.08 -5.37 20.08
N LYS A 32 6.87 -4.54 20.76
CA LYS A 32 7.21 -4.70 22.18
C LYS A 32 7.10 -3.35 22.89
N VAL A 33 6.83 -3.44 24.18
CA VAL A 33 6.82 -2.28 25.08
C VAL A 33 8.21 -2.13 25.67
N VAL A 34 8.67 -0.90 25.79
CA VAL A 34 9.89 -0.55 26.50
C VAL A 34 9.48 0.00 27.85
N ARG A 35 9.97 -0.62 28.92
CA ARG A 35 9.76 -0.18 30.29
C ARG A 35 11.03 0.42 30.86
N ASP A 36 10.87 1.16 31.95
CA ASP A 36 11.99 1.68 32.72
C ASP A 36 12.92 0.52 33.15
N GLY A 37 14.21 0.66 32.86
CA GLY A 37 15.22 -0.38 33.04
C GLY A 37 15.40 -1.37 31.88
N ASP A 38 14.60 -1.28 30.80
CA ASP A 38 14.91 -1.98 29.54
C ASP A 38 15.93 -1.19 28.72
N VAL A 39 16.73 -1.90 27.90
CA VAL A 39 17.69 -1.27 27.00
C VAL A 39 17.24 -1.48 25.55
N LEU A 40 16.93 -0.39 24.86
CA LEU A 40 16.64 -0.36 23.43
C LEU A 40 17.75 0.44 22.72
N GLU A 41 18.50 -0.22 21.86
CA GLU A 41 19.54 0.39 21.04
C GLU A 41 19.10 0.40 19.59
N ILE A 42 19.12 1.59 18.99
CA ILE A 42 18.82 1.80 17.57
C ILE A 42 20.04 2.49 16.97
N ARG A 43 20.61 1.87 15.94
CA ARG A 43 21.79 2.39 15.26
C ARG A 43 21.68 2.12 13.77
N VAL A 44 22.33 2.99 13.00
CA VAL A 44 22.49 2.81 11.56
C VAL A 44 23.97 2.56 11.31
N GLU A 45 24.30 1.38 10.82
CA GLU A 45 25.65 0.98 10.45
C GLU A 45 25.72 0.74 8.96
N ASN A 46 26.60 1.46 8.26
CA ASN A 46 26.82 1.29 6.81
C ASN A 46 25.51 1.34 6.00
N GLY A 47 24.56 2.19 6.42
CA GLY A 47 23.23 2.32 5.80
C GLY A 47 22.21 1.25 6.20
N SER A 48 22.61 0.24 6.97
CA SER A 48 21.72 -0.79 7.51
C SER A 48 21.23 -0.41 8.90
N GLN A 49 19.92 -0.51 9.10
CA GLN A 49 19.27 -0.23 10.38
C GLN A 49 19.39 -1.45 11.29
N ILE A 50 19.80 -1.25 12.53
CA ILE A 50 19.97 -2.30 13.54
C ILE A 50 19.18 -1.90 14.78
N VAL A 51 18.35 -2.83 15.26
CA VAL A 51 17.52 -2.67 16.46
C VAL A 51 17.83 -3.82 17.42
N ASN A 52 18.47 -3.49 18.54
CA ASN A 52 18.77 -4.43 19.62
C ASN A 52 17.91 -4.08 20.83
N PHE A 53 17.14 -5.05 21.31
CA PHE A 53 16.29 -4.87 22.48
C PHE A 53 16.63 -5.92 23.54
N ASN A 54 17.10 -5.43 24.69
CA ASN A 54 17.47 -6.23 25.84
C ASN A 54 16.49 -5.92 26.98
N PRO A 55 15.35 -6.63 27.05
CA PRO A 55 14.38 -6.43 28.12
C PRO A 55 14.92 -6.97 29.45
N LYS A 56 14.61 -6.27 30.54
CA LYS A 56 14.80 -6.84 31.88
C LYS A 56 13.77 -7.96 32.08
N VAL A 57 14.23 -9.08 32.61
CA VAL A 57 13.38 -10.25 32.85
C VAL A 57 12.28 -9.88 33.86
N PHE A 58 11.02 -10.15 33.50
CA PHE A 58 9.82 -9.79 34.29
C PHE A 58 9.79 -8.31 34.72
N ASN A 59 10.07 -7.40 33.79
CA ASN A 59 10.04 -5.98 34.09
C ASN A 59 8.61 -5.47 34.29
N ASP A 60 8.31 -5.03 35.52
CA ASP A 60 7.05 -4.37 35.91
C ASP A 60 7.21 -2.84 36.03
N GLY A 61 8.34 -2.29 35.59
CA GLY A 61 8.61 -0.85 35.55
C GLY A 61 7.61 -0.06 34.70
N LYS A 62 7.61 1.26 34.86
CA LYS A 62 6.71 2.14 34.10
C LYS A 62 7.00 2.04 32.59
N ILE A 63 5.95 2.08 31.78
CA ILE A 63 6.08 2.08 30.32
C ILE A 63 6.65 3.42 29.87
N ILE A 64 7.83 3.41 29.25
CA ILE A 64 8.47 4.61 28.69
C ILE A 64 8.15 4.80 27.21
N GLY A 65 7.80 3.72 26.51
CA GLY A 65 7.42 3.75 25.11
C GLY A 65 7.13 2.35 24.56
N ALA A 66 6.98 2.27 23.25
CA ALA A 66 6.87 1.01 22.53
C ALA A 66 7.56 1.13 21.17
N PHE A 67 7.96 0.00 20.63
CA PHE A 67 8.54 -0.08 19.29
C PHE A 67 7.95 -1.27 18.52
N ALA A 68 7.98 -1.17 17.21
CA ALA A 68 7.62 -2.25 16.31
C ALA A 68 8.72 -2.45 15.26
N VAL A 69 8.87 -3.69 14.81
CA VAL A 69 9.88 -4.08 13.83
C VAL A 69 9.22 -5.00 12.79
N VAL A 70 9.53 -4.75 11.53
CA VAL A 70 9.24 -5.61 10.39
C VAL A 70 10.56 -6.19 9.90
N LYS A 71 10.63 -7.51 9.84
CA LYS A 71 11.76 -8.27 9.29
C LYS A 71 11.44 -8.70 7.88
N PHE A 72 12.27 -8.32 6.92
CA PHE A 72 12.12 -8.73 5.53
C PHE A 72 13.00 -9.93 5.20
N VAL A 73 12.65 -10.66 4.13
CA VAL A 73 13.41 -11.84 3.67
C VAL A 73 14.81 -11.48 3.16
N ASP A 74 14.99 -10.25 2.67
CA ASP A 74 16.28 -9.72 2.22
C ASP A 74 17.25 -9.37 3.37
N GLY A 75 16.81 -9.53 4.62
CA GLY A 75 17.58 -9.21 5.82
C GLY A 75 17.48 -7.74 6.24
N SER A 76 16.78 -6.89 5.47
CA SER A 76 16.51 -5.52 5.86
C SER A 76 15.47 -5.45 6.98
N LEU A 77 15.49 -4.34 7.70
CA LEU A 77 14.59 -4.06 8.81
C LEU A 77 13.90 -2.73 8.57
N LEU A 78 12.61 -2.68 8.89
CA LEU A 78 11.88 -1.43 9.08
C LEU A 78 11.46 -1.39 10.55
N TYR A 79 11.68 -0.27 11.22
CA TYR A 79 11.27 -0.10 12.61
C TYR A 79 10.52 1.20 12.79
N GLU A 80 9.69 1.24 13.83
CA GLU A 80 9.02 2.44 14.29
C GLU A 80 9.08 2.47 15.82
N THR A 81 9.35 3.64 16.38
CA THR A 81 9.37 3.86 17.83
C THR A 81 8.39 4.95 18.20
N MET A 82 7.70 4.77 19.32
CA MET A 82 6.91 5.84 19.92
C MET A 82 7.19 5.90 21.42
N SER A 83 7.43 7.12 21.89
CA SER A 83 7.46 7.45 23.30
C SER A 83 6.07 7.33 23.94
N LYS A 84 6.01 7.20 25.26
CA LYS A 84 4.74 7.15 25.98
C LYS A 84 3.89 8.39 25.74
N SER A 85 4.51 9.57 25.66
CA SER A 85 3.81 10.83 25.37
C SER A 85 3.20 10.85 23.98
N GLU A 86 3.90 10.35 22.96
CA GLU A 86 3.34 10.22 21.60
C GLU A 86 2.17 9.25 21.55
N ILE A 87 2.28 8.10 22.24
CA ILE A 87 1.19 7.13 22.32
C ILE A 87 -0.02 7.73 23.03
N ASP A 88 0.19 8.48 24.12
CA ASP A 88 -0.88 9.15 24.84
C ASP A 88 -1.54 10.26 24.02
N HIS A 89 -0.75 10.99 23.22
CA HIS A 89 -1.28 11.94 22.25
C HIS A 89 -2.14 11.23 21.20
N THR A 90 -1.63 10.16 20.56
CA THR A 90 -2.40 9.36 19.60
C THR A 90 -3.69 8.81 20.21
N ARG A 91 -3.64 8.37 21.48
CA ARG A 91 -4.81 7.94 22.22
C ARG A 91 -5.85 9.05 22.33
N VAL A 92 -5.47 10.26 22.75
CA VAL A 92 -6.41 11.37 22.92
C VAL A 92 -6.97 11.84 21.58
N THR A 93 -6.14 11.89 20.54
CA THR A 93 -6.53 12.42 19.22
C THR A 93 -7.40 11.45 18.42
N PHE A 94 -7.07 10.15 18.42
CA PHE A 94 -7.67 9.19 17.47
C PHE A 94 -8.48 8.08 18.14
N SER A 95 -8.39 7.88 19.46
CA SER A 95 -9.22 6.87 20.13
C SER A 95 -10.65 7.36 20.29
N LYS A 96 -11.62 6.54 19.90
CA LYS A 96 -13.05 6.77 20.19
C LYS A 96 -13.36 6.72 21.68
N MET A 97 -12.56 5.99 22.46
CA MET A 97 -12.70 5.84 23.91
C MET A 97 -11.33 5.95 24.60
N PRO A 98 -10.77 7.17 24.75
CA PRO A 98 -9.45 7.36 25.33
C PRO A 98 -9.37 6.92 26.81
N ASN A 99 -10.50 6.99 27.53
CA ASN A 99 -10.61 6.59 28.95
C ASN A 99 -11.25 5.20 29.14
N GLY A 100 -11.35 4.40 28.06
CA GLY A 100 -11.98 3.09 28.10
C GLY A 100 -11.21 2.06 28.92
N MET A 101 -11.89 0.98 29.32
CA MET A 101 -11.30 -0.12 30.11
C MET A 101 -10.05 -0.73 29.46
N ALA A 102 -10.00 -0.82 28.13
CA ALA A 102 -8.83 -1.36 27.42
C ALA A 102 -7.53 -0.60 27.73
N TRP A 103 -7.60 0.72 27.92
CA TRP A 103 -6.43 1.53 28.28
C TRP A 103 -6.08 1.45 29.77
N LYS A 104 -7.06 1.16 30.64
CA LYS A 104 -6.84 1.03 32.09
C LYS A 104 -6.29 -0.35 32.46
N ASP A 105 -6.89 -1.40 31.91
CA ASP A 105 -6.61 -2.79 32.29
C ASP A 105 -5.49 -3.39 31.42
N SER A 106 -5.27 -2.86 30.21
CA SER A 106 -4.36 -3.44 29.22
C SER A 106 -3.52 -2.37 28.51
N GLU A 107 -3.02 -1.39 29.26
CA GLU A 107 -2.22 -0.28 28.73
C GLU A 107 -1.06 -0.76 27.83
N GLY A 108 -0.33 -1.79 28.27
CA GLY A 108 0.78 -2.35 27.50
C GLY A 108 0.38 -2.92 26.14
N GLU A 109 -0.76 -3.61 26.05
CA GLU A 109 -1.26 -4.14 24.77
C GLU A 109 -1.74 -3.01 23.85
N MET A 110 -2.35 -1.96 24.42
CA MET A 110 -2.74 -0.78 23.67
C MET A 110 -1.54 -0.01 23.13
N CYS A 111 -0.47 0.16 23.92
CA CYS A 111 0.79 0.74 23.45
C CYS A 111 1.37 -0.05 22.27
N ARG A 112 1.43 -1.38 22.36
CA ARG A 112 1.91 -2.23 21.25
C ARG A 112 1.04 -2.08 20.02
N LYS A 113 -0.28 -2.11 20.18
CA LYS A 113 -1.24 -1.95 19.08
C LYS A 113 -1.02 -0.63 18.35
N THR A 114 -0.85 0.47 19.07
CA THR A 114 -0.66 1.80 18.47
C THR A 114 0.56 1.84 17.54
N VAL A 115 1.71 1.35 18.01
CA VAL A 115 2.94 1.36 17.20
C VAL A 115 2.85 0.36 16.05
N LEU A 116 2.24 -0.81 16.29
CA LEU A 116 2.03 -1.83 15.27
C LEU A 116 1.16 -1.30 14.11
N ARG A 117 0.09 -0.56 14.39
CA ARG A 117 -0.74 0.06 13.35
C ARG A 117 0.03 1.09 12.56
N ARG A 118 0.89 1.87 13.23
CA ARG A 118 1.71 2.90 12.58
C ARG A 118 2.72 2.27 11.62
N ILE A 119 3.44 1.23 12.04
CA ILE A 119 4.40 0.56 11.16
C ILE A 119 3.72 -0.15 10.00
N CYS A 120 2.53 -0.75 10.19
CA CYS A 120 1.80 -1.38 9.09
C CYS A 120 1.40 -0.38 7.99
N LYS A 121 1.18 0.89 8.33
CA LYS A 121 0.94 1.97 7.34
C LYS A 121 2.18 2.38 6.57
N LEU A 122 3.38 2.10 7.09
CA LEU A 122 4.66 2.38 6.44
C LEU A 122 5.10 1.26 5.49
N ILE A 123 4.42 0.12 5.49
CA ILE A 123 4.73 -1.00 4.60
C ILE A 123 4.11 -0.70 3.24
N ASP A 124 4.93 -0.72 2.20
CA ASP A 124 4.46 -0.62 0.82
C ASP A 124 3.66 -1.87 0.44
N LEU A 125 2.38 -1.67 0.14
CA LEU A 125 1.46 -2.71 -0.31
C LEU A 125 1.22 -2.56 -1.82
N HIS A 126 1.15 -3.69 -2.51
CA HIS A 126 0.76 -3.77 -3.91
C HIS A 126 -0.39 -4.76 -4.02
N PHE A 127 -1.54 -4.27 -4.51
CA PHE A 127 -2.73 -5.08 -4.72
C PHE A 127 -2.82 -5.49 -6.20
N ASP A 128 -3.36 -6.68 -6.46
CA ASP A 128 -3.48 -7.21 -7.82
C ASP A 128 -4.65 -6.59 -8.60
N SER A 129 -5.61 -5.99 -7.90
CA SER A 129 -6.81 -5.38 -8.49
C SER A 129 -7.06 -3.99 -7.91
N VAL A 130 -7.48 -3.06 -8.76
CA VAL A 130 -7.89 -1.69 -8.40
C VAL A 130 -9.02 -1.69 -7.37
N GLU A 131 -9.93 -2.67 -7.46
CA GLU A 131 -11.05 -2.81 -6.50
C GLU A 131 -10.55 -3.15 -5.08
N GLN A 132 -9.45 -3.93 -4.98
CA GLN A 132 -8.86 -4.28 -3.69
C GLN A 132 -8.15 -3.08 -3.06
N GLU A 133 -7.50 -2.27 -3.87
CA GLU A 133 -6.87 -1.01 -3.43
C GLU A 133 -7.92 0.00 -2.95
N GLN A 134 -9.02 0.16 -3.69
CA GLN A 134 -10.14 1.02 -3.29
C GLN A 134 -10.77 0.54 -1.98
N ALA A 135 -11.07 -0.76 -1.85
CA ALA A 135 -11.63 -1.32 -0.62
C ALA A 135 -10.68 -1.18 0.58
N TRP A 136 -9.37 -1.23 0.35
CA TRP A 136 -8.37 -0.99 1.38
C TRP A 136 -8.38 0.48 1.85
N ASN A 137 -8.38 1.42 0.90
CA ASN A 137 -8.41 2.85 1.20
C ASN A 137 -9.71 3.24 1.93
N ASP A 138 -10.86 2.75 1.47
CA ASP A 138 -12.18 3.00 2.08
C ASP A 138 -12.31 2.38 3.48
N GLY A 139 -11.67 1.21 3.70
CA GLY A 139 -11.63 0.55 5.00
C GLY A 139 -10.62 1.13 5.98
N SER A 140 -9.71 2.00 5.50
CA SER A 140 -8.74 2.68 6.34
C SER A 140 -9.34 3.96 6.94
N ASP A 141 -9.28 4.12 8.26
CA ASP A 141 -9.79 5.31 8.98
C ASP A 141 -9.00 6.61 8.63
N ALA A 142 -8.08 6.53 7.66
CA ALA A 142 -7.41 7.67 7.06
C ALA A 142 -8.34 8.27 6.01
N ASP A 143 -9.30 9.06 6.47
CA ASP A 143 -10.18 9.84 5.61
C ASP A 143 -9.39 10.98 4.94
N LEU A 144 -8.50 10.62 4.02
CA LEU A 144 -7.73 11.55 3.18
C LEU A 144 -8.66 12.33 2.23
N THR A 145 -9.90 11.86 2.08
CA THR A 145 -10.91 12.45 1.19
C THR A 145 -11.48 13.78 1.70
N LYS A 146 -11.27 14.15 2.97
CA LYS A 146 -11.82 15.39 3.51
C LYS A 146 -11.16 16.66 2.98
N ASN A 147 -9.97 16.58 2.36
CA ASN A 147 -9.27 17.75 1.80
C ASN A 147 -8.59 17.49 0.45
N GLU A 148 -8.78 16.33 -0.17
CA GLU A 148 -8.46 16.22 -1.59
C GLU A 148 -9.60 16.88 -2.37
N PRO A 149 -9.34 17.88 -3.24
CA PRO A 149 -10.31 18.21 -4.26
C PRO A 149 -10.60 16.89 -4.97
N VAL A 150 -11.89 16.51 -5.04
CA VAL A 150 -12.37 15.36 -5.80
C VAL A 150 -11.49 15.26 -7.02
N LYS A 151 -10.55 14.30 -7.03
CA LYS A 151 -9.76 14.05 -8.23
C LYS A 151 -10.84 13.82 -9.26
N PRO A 152 -10.95 14.69 -10.29
CA PRO A 152 -12.01 14.52 -11.26
C PRO A 152 -11.87 13.08 -11.68
N GLU A 153 -12.96 12.34 -11.50
CA GLU A 153 -13.11 11.00 -12.05
C GLU A 153 -12.50 11.12 -13.44
N ILE A 154 -11.35 10.48 -13.65
CA ILE A 154 -10.75 10.48 -14.97
C ILE A 154 -11.75 9.64 -15.73
N GLN A 155 -12.78 10.30 -16.25
CA GLN A 155 -13.52 9.84 -17.39
C GLN A 155 -12.40 9.57 -18.36
N ASN A 156 -12.11 8.29 -18.57
CA ASN A 156 -11.38 7.87 -19.74
C ASN A 156 -12.00 8.70 -20.87
N PRO A 157 -11.24 9.59 -21.53
CA PRO A 157 -11.79 10.41 -22.60
C PRO A 157 -12.25 9.53 -23.77
N PHE A 158 -12.06 8.21 -23.66
CA PHE A 158 -12.58 7.17 -24.50
C PHE A 158 -13.65 6.36 -23.74
N PRO A 159 -14.94 6.58 -24.01
CA PRO A 159 -16.00 5.70 -23.52
C PRO A 159 -15.82 4.30 -24.11
N THR A 160 -15.60 3.30 -23.26
CA THR A 160 -15.63 1.89 -23.64
C THR A 160 -17.08 1.50 -23.93
N LYS A 161 -17.37 1.22 -25.21
CA LYS A 161 -18.66 0.86 -25.83
C LYS A 161 -19.58 2.02 -26.22
N ALA A 162 -19.25 2.67 -27.33
CA ALA A 162 -20.12 2.75 -28.51
C ALA A 162 -19.47 3.66 -29.58
N VAL A 163 -18.50 3.14 -30.35
CA VAL A 163 -18.15 3.64 -31.69
C VAL A 163 -17.36 2.56 -32.42
N GLU A 164 -18.09 1.62 -33.04
CA GLU A 164 -17.63 1.00 -34.28
C GLU A 164 -17.62 2.08 -35.36
N ALA A 165 -16.55 2.88 -35.46
CA ALA A 165 -16.25 3.65 -36.68
C ALA A 165 -14.84 4.25 -36.64
N VAL A 166 -13.93 3.60 -37.38
CA VAL A 166 -12.91 4.22 -38.21
C VAL A 166 -11.83 5.05 -37.49
N ILE A 167 -10.78 4.37 -37.04
CA ILE A 167 -9.41 4.86 -37.24
C ILE A 167 -8.69 3.78 -38.05
N VAL A 168 -9.01 3.70 -39.35
CA VAL A 168 -8.24 2.89 -40.29
C VAL A 168 -6.98 3.69 -40.60
N THR A 169 -5.84 3.18 -40.18
CA THR A 169 -4.54 3.78 -40.48
C THR A 169 -4.34 3.83 -42.00
N GLU A 170 -3.63 4.84 -42.51
CA GLU A 170 -3.39 4.96 -43.97
C GLU A 170 -2.74 3.71 -44.57
N GLU A 171 -1.93 3.00 -43.76
CA GLU A 171 -1.33 1.72 -44.12
C GLU A 171 -2.38 0.61 -44.33
N GLU A 172 -3.41 0.52 -43.48
CA GLU A 172 -4.49 -0.47 -43.64
C GLU A 172 -5.36 -0.19 -44.86
N LYS A 173 -5.58 1.09 -45.21
CA LYS A 173 -6.27 1.47 -46.45
C LYS A 173 -5.47 1.05 -47.68
N LEU A 174 -4.16 1.30 -47.67
CA LEU A 174 -3.28 0.94 -48.77
C LEU A 174 -3.18 -0.58 -48.96
N ARG A 175 -3.05 -1.33 -47.85
CA ARG A 175 -3.06 -2.81 -47.85
C ARG A 175 -4.33 -3.37 -48.48
N LYS A 176 -5.48 -2.81 -48.12
CA LYS A 176 -6.78 -3.23 -48.65
C LYS A 176 -6.90 -2.92 -50.15
N GLN A 177 -6.46 -1.73 -50.58
CA GLN A 177 -6.44 -1.36 -52.01
C GLN A 177 -5.50 -2.24 -52.85
N LEU A 178 -4.33 -2.63 -52.31
CA LEU A 178 -3.38 -3.51 -53.01
C LEU A 178 -3.94 -4.93 -53.16
N LYS A 179 -4.59 -5.45 -52.11
CA LYS A 179 -5.21 -6.78 -52.10
C LYS A 179 -6.48 -6.86 -52.96
N ASP A 180 -7.22 -5.76 -53.07
CA ASP A 180 -8.38 -5.66 -53.96
C ASP A 180 -7.97 -5.55 -55.45
N LYS A 181 -6.80 -4.96 -55.75
CA LYS A 181 -6.26 -4.87 -57.13
C LYS A 181 -5.64 -6.16 -57.63
N ASP A 182 -4.94 -6.89 -56.77
CA ASP A 182 -4.39 -8.20 -57.10
C ASP A 182 -4.60 -9.17 -55.91
N PRO A 183 -5.66 -9.99 -55.96
CA PRO A 183 -6.01 -10.91 -54.87
C PRO A 183 -5.01 -12.05 -54.67
N THR A 184 -4.09 -12.26 -55.62
CA THR A 184 -3.10 -13.35 -55.55
C THR A 184 -1.84 -12.98 -54.78
N LEU A 185 -1.70 -11.71 -54.40
CA LEU A 185 -0.56 -11.21 -53.64
C LEU A 185 -0.52 -11.83 -52.25
N GLN A 186 0.64 -12.41 -51.92
CA GLN A 186 0.91 -12.89 -50.57
C GLN A 186 1.25 -11.71 -49.65
N ASP A 187 0.90 -11.83 -48.37
CA ASP A 187 0.98 -10.72 -47.41
C ASP A 187 2.39 -10.11 -47.30
N TRP A 188 3.46 -10.89 -47.48
CA TRP A 188 4.85 -10.37 -47.47
C TRP A 188 5.17 -9.45 -48.67
N GLN A 189 4.49 -9.64 -49.81
CA GLN A 189 4.63 -8.76 -50.98
C GLN A 189 3.88 -7.45 -50.76
N ILE A 190 2.72 -7.52 -50.09
CA ILE A 190 1.93 -6.35 -49.70
C ILE A 190 2.72 -5.51 -48.67
N ASP A 191 3.40 -6.16 -47.72
CA ASP A 191 4.26 -5.50 -46.73
C ASP A 191 5.41 -4.72 -47.38
N ALA A 192 6.06 -5.31 -48.40
CA ALA A 192 7.15 -4.67 -49.13
C ALA A 192 6.69 -3.40 -49.87
N LEU A 193 5.55 -3.46 -50.55
CA LEU A 193 4.97 -2.33 -51.29
C LEU A 193 4.49 -1.21 -50.37
N VAL A 194 3.93 -1.55 -49.20
CA VAL A 194 3.53 -0.56 -48.19
C VAL A 194 4.75 0.16 -47.61
N ARG A 195 5.87 -0.55 -47.44
CA ARG A 195 7.13 0.06 -46.98
C ARG A 195 7.74 0.99 -48.02
N GLU A 196 7.77 0.60 -49.30
CA GLU A 196 8.25 1.47 -50.38
C GLU A 196 7.40 2.75 -50.52
N HIS A 197 6.07 2.64 -50.37
CA HIS A 197 5.18 3.79 -50.38
C HIS A 197 5.43 4.76 -49.22
N LYS A 198 5.89 4.24 -48.08
CA LYS A 198 6.23 5.03 -46.89
C LYS A 198 7.57 5.74 -47.06
N GLU A 199 8.57 5.07 -47.65
CA GLU A 199 9.89 5.63 -47.93
C GLU A 199 9.84 6.70 -49.03
N ALA A 200 8.91 6.62 -49.99
CA ALA A 200 8.72 7.61 -51.04
C ALA A 200 7.98 8.89 -50.60
N ASN A 201 7.26 8.83 -49.48
CA ASN A 201 6.44 9.93 -48.93
C ASN A 201 7.03 10.55 -47.65
N GLN A 202 8.30 10.25 -47.35
CA GLN A 202 9.08 10.80 -46.24
C GLN A 202 10.17 11.75 -46.76
#